data_AF-A0A9P6KG61-F1
#
_entry.id   AF-A0A9P6KG61-F1
#
_cell.length_a   1.000
_cell.length_b   1.000
_cell.length_c   1.000
_cell.angle_alpha   90.00
_cell.angle_beta   90.00
_cell.angle_gamma   90.00
#
_symmetry.space_group_name_H-M   'P 1'
#
loop_
_entity.id
_entity.type
_entity.pdbx_description
1 polymer ?
#
loop_
_entity_poly.entity_id
_entity_poly.type
_entity_poly.pdbx_seq_one_letter_code
_entity_poly.pdbx_strand_id
1 'polypeptide(L)' 'PVLTTRMHANDSTLEVQEDGWTFEEALLDENHCYAIAAQTEMEGAGPAMDGTEIQRLDWKELLKDAVPYPISHT' A
#
# COMPACT_ATOMS: atom_id res chain seq x y z
N PRO A 1 15.59 -13.79 -5.41
CA PRO A 1 14.15 -14.09 -5.21
C PRO A 1 13.57 -13.11 -4.19
N VAL A 2 12.55 -12.34 -4.58
CA VAL A 2 11.82 -11.47 -3.65
C VAL A 2 10.94 -12.37 -2.79
N LEU A 3 11.29 -12.52 -1.52
CA LEU A 3 10.43 -13.19 -0.54
C LEU A 3 9.32 -12.24 -0.12
N THR A 4 8.18 -12.79 0.27
CA THR A 4 7.11 -12.00 0.89
C THR A 4 7.63 -11.43 2.21
N THR A 5 7.60 -10.11 2.36
CA THR A 5 8.20 -9.39 3.50
C THR A 5 7.24 -8.32 4.00
N ARG A 6 7.24 -8.11 5.32
CA ARG A 6 6.50 -7.06 6.01
C ARG A 6 7.45 -5.95 6.45
N MET A 7 7.03 -4.70 6.27
CA MET A 7 7.81 -3.49 6.54
C MET A 7 6.92 -2.51 7.30
N HIS A 8 7.46 -1.85 8.32
CA HIS A 8 6.71 -0.82 9.04
C HIS A 8 6.69 0.49 8.26
N ALA A 9 5.53 1.13 8.23
CA ALA A 9 5.42 2.52 7.85
C ALA A 9 5.91 3.42 8.98
N ASN A 10 6.67 4.44 8.62
CA ASN A 10 6.99 5.49 9.57
C ASN A 10 5.83 6.49 9.60
N ASP A 11 5.46 6.91 10.81
CA ASP A 11 4.64 8.10 10.95
C ASP A 11 5.36 9.28 10.29
N SER A 12 4.61 10.04 9.49
CA SER A 12 5.13 11.20 8.78
C SER A 12 5.82 12.17 9.75
N THR A 13 7.07 12.51 9.46
CA THR A 13 7.82 13.55 10.18
C THR A 13 7.47 14.97 9.70
N LEU A 14 6.59 15.11 8.70
CA LEU A 14 6.22 16.38 8.11
C LEU A 14 4.95 16.94 8.74
N GLU A 15 5.10 18.04 9.48
CA GLU A 15 4.02 18.87 10.03
C GLU A 15 3.22 19.64 8.94
N VAL A 16 2.99 19.06 7.76
CA VAL A 16 2.08 19.64 6.77
C VAL A 16 0.67 19.15 7.10
N GLN A 17 0.04 19.80 8.09
CA GLN A 17 -1.37 19.63 8.39
C GLN A 17 -2.20 20.47 7.41
N GLU A 18 -2.40 19.97 6.20
CA GLU A 18 -3.57 20.38 5.42
C GLU A 18 -4.79 19.73 6.05
N ASP A 19 -5.80 20.54 6.42
CA ASP A 19 -7.01 20.07 7.08
C ASP A 19 -7.62 18.91 6.27
N GLY A 20 -7.82 17.77 6.95
CA GLY A 20 -8.43 16.59 6.37
C GLY A 20 -7.49 15.68 5.55
N TRP A 21 -6.18 15.91 5.50
CA TRP A 21 -5.22 15.00 4.87
C TRP A 21 -4.30 14.30 5.87
N THR A 22 -3.99 13.06 5.58
CA THR A 22 -3.04 12.22 6.32
C THR A 22 -2.01 11.67 5.34
N PHE A 23 -0.76 11.64 5.77
CA PHE A 23 0.37 11.18 4.96
C PHE A 23 1.15 10.14 5.74
N GLU A 24 1.52 9.06 5.04
CA GLU A 24 2.32 7.97 5.59
C GLU A 24 3.48 7.67 4.65
N GLU A 25 4.66 7.43 5.20
CA GLU A 25 5.89 7.22 4.42
C GLU A 25 6.62 5.99 4.92
N ALA A 26 7.24 5.21 4.02
CA ALA A 26 8.29 4.30 4.46
C ALA A 26 9.30 3.93 3.39
N LEU A 27 10.45 3.46 3.87
CA LEU A 27 11.51 2.94 3.03
C LEU A 27 11.19 1.51 2.63
N LEU A 28 11.16 1.27 1.31
CA LEU A 28 11.02 -0.08 0.73
C LEU A 28 12.36 -0.82 0.72
N ASP A 29 13.46 -0.08 0.57
CA ASP A 29 14.85 -0.52 0.73
C ASP A 29 15.76 0.72 0.86
N GLU A 30 17.08 0.53 0.78
CA GLU A 30 18.08 1.60 0.93
C GLU A 30 17.95 2.74 -0.09
N ASN A 31 17.27 2.51 -1.23
CA ASN A 31 17.19 3.45 -2.35
C ASN A 31 15.76 3.81 -2.76
N HIS A 32 14.75 3.21 -2.14
CA HIS A 32 13.35 3.39 -2.53
C HIS A 32 12.48 3.76 -1.33
N CYS A 33 11.65 4.77 -1.51
CA CYS A 33 10.64 5.22 -0.55
C CYS A 33 9.26 5.16 -1.21
N TYR A 34 8.23 4.85 -0.43
CA TYR A 34 6.84 5.04 -0.81
C TYR A 34 6.18 6.09 0.10
N ALA A 35 5.17 6.78 -0.43
CA ALA A 35 4.31 7.67 0.34
C ALA A 35 2.85 7.42 -0.04
N ILE A 36 1.95 7.43 0.95
CA ILE A 36 0.50 7.34 0.79
C ILE A 36 -0.10 8.63 1.32
N ALA A 37 -1.04 9.21 0.56
CA ALA A 37 -1.84 10.33 0.99
C ALA A 37 -3.31 9.90 1.05
N ALA A 38 -3.96 10.11 2.18
CA ALA A 38 -5.36 9.76 2.41
C ALA A 38 -6.14 10.95 2.99
N GLN A 39 -7.32 11.22 2.44
CA GLN A 39 -8.20 12.29 2.89
C GLN A 39 -9.25 11.75 3.87
N THR A 40 -9.34 12.30 5.07
CA THR A 40 -10.19 11.81 6.17
C THR A 40 -11.65 12.27 6.09
N GLU A 41 -11.98 13.31 5.32
CA GLU A 41 -13.33 13.91 5.29
C GLU A 41 -14.27 13.40 4.20
N MET A 42 -13.95 12.30 3.49
CA MET A 42 -14.86 11.79 2.48
C MET A 42 -15.94 10.91 3.14
N GLU A 43 -17.17 11.42 3.24
CA GLU A 43 -18.34 10.65 3.68
C GLU A 43 -18.40 9.30 2.92
N GLY A 44 -18.21 8.20 3.64
CA GLY A 44 -18.22 6.84 3.08
C GLY A 44 -16.84 6.20 2.86
N ALA A 45 -15.74 6.91 3.13
CA ALA A 45 -14.44 6.26 3.30
C ALA A 45 -14.52 5.36 4.54
N GLY A 46 -14.34 4.06 4.35
CA GLY A 46 -14.15 3.12 5.45
C GLY A 46 -13.00 3.55 6.36
N PRO A 47 -12.80 2.89 7.51
CA PRO A 47 -11.68 3.22 8.39
C PRO A 47 -10.41 3.35 7.56
N ALA A 48 -9.69 4.47 7.75
CA ALA A 48 -8.36 4.66 7.18
C ALA A 48 -7.62 3.34 7.36
N MET A 49 -7.13 2.74 6.27
CA MET A 49 -6.34 1.52 6.36
C MET A 49 -5.30 1.76 7.45
N ASP A 50 -5.12 0.80 8.35
CA ASP A 50 -4.00 0.81 9.29
C ASP A 50 -2.72 0.66 8.46
N GLY A 51 -2.27 1.76 7.88
CA GLY A 51 -1.19 1.82 6.92
C GLY A 51 0.18 1.77 7.58
N THR A 52 0.21 1.39 8.86
CA THR A 52 1.41 1.13 9.66
C THR A 52 2.27 -0.04 9.15
N GLU A 53 1.77 -0.84 8.20
CA GLU A 53 2.47 -2.01 7.66
C GLU A 53 2.32 -2.12 6.13
N ILE A 54 3.44 -2.18 5.41
CA ILE A 54 3.50 -2.60 4.00
C ILE A 54 3.91 -4.05 3.88
N GLN A 55 3.16 -4.78 3.07
CA GLN A 55 3.50 -6.12 2.65
C GLN A 55 3.98 -6.16 1.20
N ARG A 56 5.23 -6.57 0.98
CA ARG A 56 5.76 -6.90 -0.35
C ARG A 56 5.34 -8.33 -0.68
N LEU A 57 4.54 -8.51 -1.73
CA LEU A 57 4.06 -9.83 -2.17
C LEU A 57 4.97 -10.43 -3.25
N ASP A 58 5.21 -11.73 -3.16
CA ASP A 58 5.83 -12.48 -4.25
C ASP A 58 4.81 -12.90 -5.33
N TRP A 59 5.30 -13.36 -6.48
CA TRP A 59 4.43 -13.70 -7.61
C TRP A 59 3.48 -14.87 -7.32
N LYS A 60 3.82 -15.78 -6.40
CA LYS A 60 2.93 -16.89 -6.04
C LYS A 60 1.74 -16.38 -5.24
N GLU A 61 1.99 -15.46 -4.31
CA GLU A 61 0.93 -14.79 -3.57
C GLU A 61 0.01 -13.97 -4.49
N LEU A 62 0.57 -13.32 -5.52
CA LEU A 62 -0.23 -12.59 -6.52
C LEU A 62 -1.12 -13.52 -7.36
N LEU A 63 -0.70 -14.76 -7.59
CA LEU A 63 -1.41 -15.72 -8.45
C LEU A 63 -2.24 -16.75 -7.67
N LYS A 64 -2.28 -16.68 -6.33
CA LYS A 64 -2.90 -17.72 -5.50
C LYS A 64 -4.37 -17.99 -5.84
N ASP A 65 -5.10 -16.94 -6.23
CA ASP A 65 -6.51 -16.98 -6.61
C ASP A 65 -6.72 -16.71 -8.12
N ALA A 66 -5.63 -16.61 -8.89
CA ALA A 66 -5.71 -16.31 -10.31
C ALA A 66 -6.25 -17.50 -11.09
N VAL A 67 -7.25 -17.26 -11.94
CA VAL A 67 -7.73 -18.22 -12.94
C VAL A 67 -7.31 -17.76 -14.33
N PRO A 68 -6.97 -18.67 -15.25
CA PRO A 68 -6.68 -18.30 -16.63
C PRO A 68 -7.84 -17.52 -17.24
N TYR A 69 -7.54 -16.40 -17.90
CA TYR A 69 -8.53 -15.67 -18.67
C TYR A 69 -9.03 -16.56 -19.83
N PRO A 70 -10.35 -16.67 -20.06
CA PRO A 70 -10.87 -17.55 -21.10
C PRO A 70 -10.34 -17.13 -22.47
N ILE A 71 -9.81 -18.11 -23.21
CA ILE A 71 -9.37 -17.91 -24.58
C ILE A 71 -10.63 -17.85 -25.44
N SER A 72 -10.94 -16.68 -25.99
CA SER A 72 -11.95 -16.56 -27.03
C SER A 72 -11.46 -17.35 -28.24
N HIS A 73 -12.06 -18.51 -28.52
CA HIS A 73 -11.88 -19.18 -29.80
C HIS A 73 -12.57 -18.32 -30.88
N THR A 74 -11.80 -17.42 -31.50
CA THR A 74 -12.17 -16.77 -32.76
C THR A 74 -12.00 -17.74 -33.92
#